data_AF-A0A1X0DAX6-F1
#
_entry.id   AF-A0A1X0DAX6-F1
#
_cell.length_a   1.000
_cell.length_b   1.000
_cell.length_c   1.000
_cell.angle_alpha   90.00
_cell.angle_beta   90.00
_cell.angle_gamma   90.00
#
_symmetry.space_group_name_H-M   'P 1'
#
loop_
_entity.id
_entity.type
_entity.pdbx_description
1 polymer ?
#
loop_
_entity_poly.entity_id
_entity_poly.type
_entity_poly.pdbx_seq_one_letter_code
_entity_poly.pdbx_strand_id
1 'polypeptide(L)'
;MVAVATLGLLTLASATAYATPAAPDVSTLPTVPDEGFRDSVGNLYFQTPGGLLCAILTTERTAGCSGRLPSAPDGANEVTLTGTGATFEVADAPRFVRASGPAAPVLTEGHRLVDGDLTCAVTTGTTSCVTGSPAAHWFVLSADGSGIGPSTPGLPAGFPDPQNFVVADGNYIVGQGAKNIFPTFHVGNGLTCQIRTFSGGFVGCSGPLPAAAGGKRTVEFELTGSTRFVDGERYAKPDYPGEIETLPAGQSVSGTGGGTCMALADGVACYAVLADKFTGFVVDSSGVRTYP
;
A
#
# COMPACT_ATOMS: atom_id res chain seq x y z
N MET A 1 -12.26 49.64 -18.58
CA MET A 1 -11.38 48.59 -18.02
C MET A 1 -12.12 47.27 -18.17
N VAL A 2 -11.65 46.38 -19.05
CA VAL A 2 -12.23 45.06 -19.28
C VAL A 2 -11.50 44.09 -18.37
N ALA A 3 -12.20 43.48 -17.41
CA ALA A 3 -11.64 42.45 -16.55
C ALA A 3 -11.53 41.14 -17.36
N VAL A 4 -10.29 40.70 -17.61
CA VAL A 4 -10.00 39.40 -18.21
C VAL A 4 -10.02 38.37 -17.09
N ALA A 5 -11.04 37.52 -17.08
CA ALA A 5 -11.10 36.37 -16.17
C ALA A 5 -10.18 35.27 -16.73
N THR A 6 -9.01 35.09 -16.13
CA THR A 6 -8.16 33.92 -16.34
C THR A 6 -8.83 32.69 -15.72
N LEU A 7 -9.41 31.82 -16.55
CA LEU A 7 -9.75 30.47 -16.14
C LEU A 7 -8.45 29.70 -15.90
N GLY A 8 -8.10 29.47 -14.63
CA GLY A 8 -7.07 28.51 -14.26
C GLY A 8 -7.55 27.11 -14.58
N LEU A 9 -6.87 26.42 -15.52
CA LEU A 9 -7.05 24.98 -15.69
C LEU A 9 -6.54 24.28 -14.43
N LEU A 10 -7.46 23.75 -13.63
CA LEU A 10 -7.16 22.78 -12.60
C LEU A 10 -6.77 21.47 -13.31
N THR A 11 -5.48 21.17 -13.36
CA THR A 11 -5.00 19.84 -13.71
C THR A 11 -5.44 18.88 -12.60
N LEU A 12 -6.53 18.16 -12.82
CA LEU A 12 -6.91 17.03 -11.99
C LEU A 12 -5.81 15.98 -12.12
N ALA A 13 -5.02 15.79 -11.06
CA ALA A 13 -4.15 14.64 -10.94
C ALA A 13 -5.06 13.41 -10.85
N SER A 14 -5.32 12.76 -11.99
CA SER A 14 -5.88 11.43 -12.00
C SER A 14 -4.89 10.53 -11.27
N ALA A 15 -5.35 9.79 -10.26
CA ALA A 15 -4.56 8.67 -9.75
C ALA A 15 -4.26 7.75 -10.93
N THR A 16 -3.02 7.77 -11.42
CA THR A 16 -2.59 6.85 -12.46
C THR A 16 -2.65 5.46 -11.85
N ALA A 17 -3.60 4.64 -12.31
CA ALA A 17 -3.56 3.22 -12.00
C ALA A 17 -2.23 2.69 -12.55
N TYR A 18 -1.32 2.32 -11.65
CA TYR A 18 -0.05 1.72 -12.02
C TYR A 18 -0.37 0.34 -12.62
N ALA A 19 0.10 0.08 -13.84
CA ALA A 19 -0.07 -1.22 -14.44
C ALA A 19 0.75 -2.23 -13.62
N THR A 20 0.10 -3.30 -13.14
CA THR A 20 0.80 -4.40 -12.48
C THR A 20 1.89 -4.91 -13.41
N PRO A 21 3.17 -4.90 -13.02
CA PRO A 21 4.24 -5.40 -13.86
C PRO A 21 4.07 -6.91 -14.07
N ALA A 22 4.44 -7.39 -15.25
CA ALA A 22 4.51 -8.83 -15.48
C ALA A 22 5.50 -9.50 -14.51
N ALA A 23 5.23 -10.76 -14.16
CA ALA A 23 6.14 -11.54 -13.33
C ALA A 23 7.52 -11.62 -14.01
N PRO A 24 8.61 -11.23 -13.33
CA PRO A 24 9.94 -11.28 -13.91
C PRO A 24 10.45 -12.73 -13.94
N ASP A 25 11.01 -13.16 -15.07
CA ASP A 25 11.71 -14.44 -15.16
C ASP A 25 13.15 -14.32 -14.69
N VAL A 26 13.34 -14.44 -13.38
CA VAL A 26 14.66 -14.44 -12.74
C VAL A 26 15.33 -15.83 -12.74
N SER A 27 14.59 -16.86 -13.14
CA SER A 27 15.04 -18.27 -13.08
C SER A 27 16.14 -18.61 -14.09
N THR A 28 16.34 -17.75 -15.09
CA THR A 28 17.35 -17.89 -16.14
C THR A 28 18.70 -17.25 -15.77
N LEU A 29 18.74 -16.38 -14.76
CA LEU A 29 19.95 -15.64 -14.37
C LEU A 29 20.92 -16.50 -13.55
N PRO A 30 22.24 -16.40 -13.75
CA PRO A 30 23.22 -17.03 -12.86
C PRO A 30 23.03 -16.65 -11.38
N THR A 31 22.99 -17.65 -10.49
CA THR A 31 23.04 -17.43 -9.03
C THR A 31 24.47 -17.13 -8.60
N VAL A 32 24.68 -16.05 -7.85
CA VAL A 32 25.97 -15.80 -7.19
C VAL A 32 26.08 -16.62 -5.91
N PRO A 33 27.28 -17.05 -5.50
CA PRO A 33 27.48 -17.60 -4.16
C PRO A 33 27.07 -16.59 -3.09
N ASP A 34 26.46 -17.07 -2.00
CA ASP A 34 26.02 -16.24 -0.88
C ASP A 34 27.17 -15.63 -0.06
N GLU A 35 28.40 -16.13 -0.28
CA GLU A 35 29.60 -15.66 0.39
C GLU A 35 29.80 -14.16 0.19
N GLY A 36 29.95 -13.42 1.28
CA GLY A 36 30.07 -11.96 1.28
C GLY A 36 28.72 -11.21 1.35
N PHE A 37 27.63 -11.78 0.84
CA PHE A 37 26.28 -11.23 0.97
C PHE A 37 25.67 -11.56 2.33
N ARG A 38 25.96 -12.76 2.85
CA ARG A 38 25.42 -13.24 4.14
C ARG A 38 26.08 -12.56 5.34
N ASP A 39 25.26 -12.14 6.31
CA ASP A 39 25.73 -11.62 7.59
C ASP A 39 25.86 -12.73 8.65
N SER A 40 26.20 -12.37 9.89
CA SER A 40 26.40 -13.33 10.98
C SER A 40 25.12 -14.00 11.48
N VAL A 41 23.95 -13.40 11.25
CA VAL A 41 22.65 -13.97 11.65
C VAL A 41 21.96 -14.71 10.50
N GLY A 42 22.58 -14.72 9.33
CA GLY A 42 22.14 -15.47 8.17
C GLY A 42 21.35 -14.65 7.14
N ASN A 43 21.12 -13.36 7.36
CA ASN A 43 20.44 -12.52 6.36
C ASN A 43 21.37 -12.22 5.19
N LEU A 44 20.83 -12.17 3.98
CA LEU A 44 21.55 -11.80 2.78
C LEU A 44 21.32 -10.32 2.47
N TYR A 45 22.38 -9.52 2.37
CA TYR A 45 22.29 -8.10 2.01
C TYR A 45 23.07 -7.82 0.73
N PHE A 46 22.52 -6.99 -0.14
CA PHE A 46 23.20 -6.52 -1.35
C PHE A 46 22.85 -5.07 -1.67
N GLN A 47 23.72 -4.40 -2.41
CA GLN A 47 23.43 -3.13 -3.06
C GLN A 47 23.10 -3.37 -4.54
N THR A 48 22.26 -2.53 -5.12
CA THR A 48 22.09 -2.49 -6.58
C THR A 48 23.08 -1.50 -7.20
N PRO A 49 23.41 -1.62 -8.50
CA PRO A 49 24.21 -0.61 -9.20
C PRO A 49 23.60 0.80 -9.15
N GLY A 50 22.27 0.89 -9.02
CA GLY A 50 21.52 2.14 -8.82
C GLY A 50 21.55 2.68 -7.39
N GLY A 51 22.22 2.01 -6.46
CA GLY A 51 22.39 2.45 -5.07
C GLY A 51 21.25 2.10 -4.11
N LEU A 52 20.35 1.19 -4.49
CA LEU A 52 19.35 0.66 -3.56
C LEU A 52 20.02 -0.28 -2.54
N LEU A 53 19.51 -0.27 -1.32
CA LEU A 53 19.91 -1.18 -0.25
C LEU A 53 18.87 -2.29 -0.18
N CYS A 54 19.26 -3.53 -0.46
CA CYS A 54 18.31 -4.64 -0.53
C CYS A 54 18.75 -5.79 0.36
N ALA A 55 17.79 -6.59 0.80
CA ALA A 55 18.07 -7.77 1.59
C ALA A 55 17.05 -8.90 1.34
N ILE A 56 17.48 -10.12 1.63
CA ILE A 56 16.63 -11.25 1.96
C ILE A 56 16.84 -11.54 3.45
N LEU A 57 15.82 -11.22 4.25
CA LEU A 57 15.77 -11.45 5.68
C LEU A 57 15.32 -12.90 5.92
N THR A 58 16.29 -13.82 5.95
CA THR A 58 16.06 -15.28 5.94
C THR A 58 15.12 -15.76 7.05
N THR A 59 15.26 -15.23 8.26
CA THR A 59 14.40 -15.65 9.39
C THR A 59 12.96 -15.13 9.24
N GLU A 60 12.81 -13.92 8.69
CA GLU A 60 11.52 -13.27 8.47
C GLU A 60 10.86 -13.71 7.16
N ARG A 61 11.57 -14.50 6.34
CA ARG A 61 11.14 -14.91 4.98
C ARG A 61 10.60 -13.73 4.18
N THR A 62 11.35 -12.64 4.24
CA THR A 62 11.02 -11.38 3.60
C THR A 62 12.18 -10.96 2.71
N ALA A 63 11.87 -10.45 1.52
CA ALA A 63 12.85 -9.76 0.68
C ALA A 63 12.40 -8.32 0.46
N GLY A 64 13.33 -7.41 0.18
CA GLY A 64 12.95 -6.04 -0.09
C GLY A 64 14.11 -5.12 -0.36
N CYS A 65 13.78 -3.86 -0.66
CA CYS A 65 14.73 -2.80 -0.90
C CYS A 65 14.28 -1.51 -0.23
N SER A 66 15.24 -0.79 0.36
CA SER A 66 15.08 0.55 0.91
C SER A 66 15.92 1.55 0.11
N GLY A 67 15.48 2.81 0.08
CA GLY A 67 16.18 3.94 -0.53
C GLY A 67 15.28 4.74 -1.47
N ARG A 68 15.88 5.46 -2.42
CA ARG A 68 15.11 6.18 -3.43
C ARG A 68 14.64 5.20 -4.51
N LEU A 69 13.50 4.57 -4.29
CA LEU A 69 12.92 3.62 -5.24
C LEU A 69 12.59 4.34 -6.57
N PRO A 70 13.14 3.89 -7.70
CA PRO A 70 12.91 4.55 -8.99
C PRO A 70 11.43 4.43 -9.37
N SER A 71 10.77 5.53 -9.73
CA SER A 71 9.38 5.52 -10.21
C SER A 71 8.38 4.77 -9.31
N ALA A 72 8.64 4.70 -8.01
CA ALA A 72 7.73 4.12 -7.03
C ALA A 72 6.54 5.04 -6.76
N PRO A 73 5.37 4.48 -6.43
CA PRO A 73 4.17 5.26 -6.14
C PRO A 73 4.37 6.14 -4.92
N ASP A 74 3.78 7.33 -4.96
CA ASP A 74 3.49 8.23 -3.83
C ASP A 74 4.62 8.40 -2.79
N GLY A 75 5.86 8.48 -3.29
CA GLY A 75 7.05 8.75 -2.47
C GLY A 75 7.54 7.55 -1.66
N ALA A 76 7.06 6.34 -1.92
CA ALA A 76 7.53 5.12 -1.28
C ALA A 76 9.06 5.01 -1.36
N ASN A 77 9.67 4.74 -0.22
CA ASN A 77 11.12 4.58 -0.07
C ASN A 77 11.51 3.16 0.38
N GLU A 78 10.52 2.28 0.56
CA GLU A 78 10.72 0.89 0.89
C GLU A 78 9.71 0.00 0.15
N VAL A 79 10.16 -1.16 -0.29
CA VAL A 79 9.31 -2.23 -0.82
C VAL A 79 9.63 -3.51 -0.09
N THR A 80 8.57 -4.16 0.39
CA THR A 80 8.63 -5.41 1.15
C THR A 80 7.93 -6.50 0.36
N LEU A 81 8.54 -7.67 0.25
CA LEU A 81 7.99 -8.89 -0.36
C LEU A 81 7.99 -10.01 0.67
N THR A 82 6.84 -10.63 0.85
CA THR A 82 6.62 -11.79 1.71
C THR A 82 6.02 -12.93 0.91
N GLY A 83 5.91 -14.12 1.50
CA GLY A 83 5.20 -15.25 0.88
C GLY A 83 3.72 -15.01 0.60
N THR A 84 3.12 -13.92 1.11
CA THR A 84 1.69 -13.60 0.95
C THR A 84 1.42 -12.37 0.07
N GLY A 85 2.47 -11.67 -0.38
CA GLY A 85 2.31 -10.43 -1.14
C GLY A 85 3.48 -9.49 -1.01
N ALA A 86 3.41 -8.38 -1.75
CA ALA A 86 4.35 -7.27 -1.66
C ALA A 86 3.64 -5.96 -1.34
N THR A 87 4.36 -5.01 -0.76
CA THR A 87 3.86 -3.70 -0.36
C THR A 87 4.92 -2.63 -0.60
N PHE A 88 4.49 -1.48 -1.10
CA PHE A 88 5.27 -0.25 -1.01
C PHE A 88 4.92 0.47 0.29
N GLU A 89 5.90 1.04 0.96
CA GLU A 89 5.72 1.81 2.18
C GLU A 89 6.63 3.04 2.20
N VAL A 90 6.21 4.03 2.99
CA VAL A 90 7.12 5.07 3.47
C VAL A 90 7.62 4.59 4.82
N ALA A 91 8.93 4.52 5.00
CA ALA A 91 9.57 4.11 6.24
C ALA A 91 10.55 5.19 6.70
N ASP A 92 10.46 5.61 7.95
CA ASP A 92 11.41 6.56 8.56
C ASP A 92 12.84 5.98 8.66
N ALA A 93 12.95 4.66 8.84
CA ALA A 93 14.23 3.96 8.96
C ALA A 93 14.31 2.82 7.94
N PRO A 94 15.37 2.72 7.13
CA PRO A 94 15.50 1.67 6.13
C PRO A 94 15.64 0.30 6.80
N ARG A 95 14.75 -0.63 6.46
CA ARG A 95 14.77 -2.01 6.99
C ARG A 95 15.80 -2.90 6.29
N PHE A 96 15.99 -2.69 4.98
CA PHE A 96 16.82 -3.56 4.14
C PHE A 96 18.29 -3.12 4.05
N VAL A 97 18.76 -2.41 5.09
CA VAL A 97 20.16 -2.02 5.25
C VAL A 97 20.89 -3.00 6.16
N ARG A 98 22.15 -3.32 5.81
CA ARG A 98 23.02 -4.08 6.70
C ARG A 98 23.42 -3.20 7.89
N ALA A 99 22.97 -3.54 9.08
CA ALA A 99 23.15 -2.73 10.28
C ALA A 99 24.59 -2.72 10.84
N SER A 100 25.40 -3.75 10.55
CA SER A 100 26.75 -3.87 11.11
C SER A 100 27.74 -4.54 10.15
N GLY A 101 29.03 -4.27 10.38
CA GLY A 101 30.11 -4.77 9.53
C GLY A 101 30.34 -3.92 8.27
N PRO A 102 31.04 -4.44 7.25
CA PRO A 102 31.24 -3.72 5.99
C PRO A 102 29.91 -3.55 5.25
N ALA A 103 29.85 -2.53 4.40
CA ALA A 103 28.73 -2.33 3.48
C ALA A 103 28.47 -3.59 2.65
N ALA A 104 27.19 -3.85 2.35
CA ALA A 104 26.79 -5.00 1.55
C ALA A 104 27.42 -4.95 0.15
N PRO A 105 27.87 -6.08 -0.43
CA PRO A 105 28.41 -6.10 -1.78
C PRO A 105 27.36 -5.68 -2.82
N VAL A 106 27.80 -5.17 -3.97
CA VAL A 106 26.90 -4.91 -5.09
C VAL A 106 26.55 -6.24 -5.78
N LEU A 107 25.26 -6.53 -5.93
CA LEU A 107 24.79 -7.58 -6.84
C LEU A 107 24.85 -7.03 -8.26
N THR A 108 25.80 -7.53 -9.04
CA THR A 108 26.05 -7.06 -10.41
C THR A 108 24.90 -7.40 -11.35
N GLU A 109 24.69 -6.58 -12.38
CA GLU A 109 23.68 -6.85 -13.40
C GLU A 109 23.85 -8.24 -14.04
N GLY A 110 22.73 -8.83 -14.43
CA GLY A 110 22.66 -10.17 -15.01
C GLY A 110 22.78 -11.30 -14.00
N HIS A 111 22.68 -11.03 -12.69
CA HIS A 111 22.82 -12.03 -11.64
C HIS A 111 21.64 -12.01 -10.67
N ARG A 112 21.50 -13.12 -9.94
CA ARG A 112 20.53 -13.26 -8.85
C ARG A 112 21.16 -13.78 -7.57
N LEU A 113 20.47 -13.54 -6.47
CA LEU A 113 20.70 -14.07 -5.14
C LEU A 113 19.46 -14.86 -4.73
N VAL A 114 19.64 -16.04 -4.12
CA VAL A 114 18.56 -16.99 -3.84
C VAL A 114 18.64 -17.47 -2.40
N ASP A 115 17.53 -17.44 -1.67
CA ASP A 115 17.41 -18.01 -0.33
C ASP A 115 16.04 -18.68 -0.18
N GLY A 116 16.04 -20.02 -0.21
CA GLY A 116 14.80 -20.79 -0.18
C GLY A 116 13.90 -20.50 -1.39
N ASP A 117 12.70 -19.99 -1.13
CA ASP A 117 11.70 -19.63 -2.13
C ASP A 117 11.83 -18.17 -2.61
N LEU A 118 12.69 -17.37 -1.99
CA LEU A 118 12.93 -15.98 -2.35
C LEU A 118 14.11 -15.87 -3.32
N THR A 119 13.92 -15.10 -4.38
CA THR A 119 14.97 -14.79 -5.34
C THR A 119 14.95 -13.31 -5.69
N CYS A 120 16.07 -12.64 -5.49
CA CYS A 120 16.28 -11.26 -5.91
C CYS A 120 17.29 -11.21 -7.06
N ALA A 121 17.03 -10.36 -8.05
CA ALA A 121 17.83 -10.24 -9.24
C ALA A 121 18.03 -8.78 -9.62
N VAL A 122 19.17 -8.52 -10.26
CA VAL A 122 19.47 -7.25 -10.90
C VAL A 122 19.74 -7.51 -12.37
N THR A 123 19.00 -6.83 -13.23
CA THR A 123 19.26 -6.74 -14.68
C THR A 123 19.51 -5.28 -15.04
N THR A 124 19.78 -4.99 -16.31
CA THR A 124 20.11 -3.62 -16.73
C THR A 124 18.96 -2.66 -16.40
N GLY A 125 19.25 -1.73 -15.48
CA GLY A 125 18.30 -0.72 -15.01
C GLY A 125 17.12 -1.24 -14.19
N THR A 126 17.08 -2.53 -13.83
CA THR A 126 15.94 -3.14 -13.13
C THR A 126 16.39 -3.97 -11.94
N THR A 127 15.69 -3.83 -10.81
CA THR A 127 15.82 -4.71 -9.64
C THR A 127 14.49 -5.40 -9.41
N SER A 128 14.49 -6.71 -9.21
CA SER A 128 13.26 -7.47 -8.98
C SER A 128 13.47 -8.56 -7.95
N CYS A 129 12.48 -8.78 -7.09
CA CYS A 129 12.44 -9.98 -6.26
C CYS A 129 11.14 -10.73 -6.47
N VAL A 130 11.21 -12.06 -6.36
CA VAL A 130 10.07 -12.97 -6.46
C VAL A 130 10.07 -13.95 -5.29
N THR A 131 8.88 -14.43 -4.93
CA THR A 131 8.69 -15.63 -4.10
C THR A 131 8.02 -16.72 -4.93
N GLY A 132 8.48 -17.95 -4.80
CA GLY A 132 7.95 -19.12 -5.50
C GLY A 132 8.57 -19.36 -6.88
N SER A 133 8.38 -20.58 -7.39
CA SER A 133 8.78 -20.99 -8.74
C SER A 133 7.69 -21.90 -9.34
N PRO A 134 6.84 -21.40 -10.27
CA PRO A 134 6.81 -20.04 -10.82
C PRO A 134 6.50 -18.95 -9.77
N ALA A 135 6.83 -17.69 -10.08
CA ALA A 135 6.65 -16.56 -9.16
C ALA A 135 5.17 -16.40 -8.74
N ALA A 136 4.91 -16.52 -7.44
CA ALA A 136 3.61 -16.33 -6.82
C ALA A 136 3.34 -14.86 -6.47
N HIS A 137 4.38 -14.14 -6.02
CA HIS A 137 4.37 -12.69 -5.80
C HIS A 137 5.72 -12.09 -6.19
N TRP A 138 5.73 -10.82 -6.57
CA TRP A 138 6.93 -10.12 -6.99
C TRP A 138 6.85 -8.61 -6.81
N PHE A 139 8.02 -7.98 -6.83
CA PHE A 139 8.15 -6.56 -7.16
C PHE A 139 9.14 -6.36 -8.30
N VAL A 140 8.95 -5.28 -9.04
CA VAL A 140 9.88 -4.79 -10.06
C VAL A 140 10.13 -3.31 -9.79
N LEU A 141 11.42 -2.93 -9.76
CA LEU A 141 11.88 -1.56 -9.59
C LEU A 141 12.65 -1.13 -10.84
N SER A 142 12.17 -0.12 -11.55
CA SER A 142 12.85 0.43 -12.74
C SER A 142 12.52 1.91 -12.94
N ALA A 143 13.34 2.60 -13.73
CA ALA A 143 13.07 3.99 -14.10
C ALA A 143 11.81 4.15 -14.97
N ASP A 144 11.47 3.14 -15.78
CA ASP A 144 10.31 3.15 -16.67
C ASP A 144 9.00 2.82 -15.93
N GLY A 145 9.09 2.31 -14.71
CA GLY A 145 7.97 2.03 -13.84
C GLY A 145 8.32 1.02 -12.75
N SER A 146 7.83 1.27 -11.54
CA SER A 146 7.90 0.32 -10.43
C SER A 146 6.52 -0.17 -10.05
N GLY A 147 6.45 -1.42 -9.61
CA GLY A 147 5.19 -2.05 -9.26
C GLY A 147 5.37 -3.36 -8.53
N ILE A 148 4.27 -3.84 -7.97
CA ILE A 148 4.15 -5.13 -7.29
C ILE A 148 3.11 -5.99 -8.01
N GLY A 149 3.20 -7.31 -7.86
CA GLY A 149 2.22 -8.22 -8.42
C GLY A 149 2.18 -9.58 -7.73
N PRO A 150 1.22 -10.44 -8.13
CA PRO A 150 0.16 -10.21 -9.13
C PRO A 150 -0.90 -9.25 -8.63
N SER A 151 -1.73 -8.70 -9.53
CA SER A 151 -2.94 -7.94 -9.13
C SER A 151 -3.79 -8.71 -8.13
N THR A 152 -4.48 -8.01 -7.24
CA THR A 152 -5.20 -8.64 -6.13
C THR A 152 -6.31 -9.56 -6.68
N PRO A 153 -6.26 -10.88 -6.39
CA PRO A 153 -7.26 -11.82 -6.89
C PRO A 153 -8.66 -11.54 -6.35
N GLY A 154 -9.68 -11.75 -7.18
CA GLY A 154 -11.08 -11.69 -6.74
C GLY A 154 -11.62 -10.28 -6.50
N LEU A 155 -10.89 -9.23 -6.89
CA LEU A 155 -11.41 -7.86 -6.82
C LEU A 155 -12.63 -7.68 -7.75
N PRO A 156 -13.71 -7.04 -7.26
CA PRO A 156 -14.82 -6.66 -8.11
C PRO A 156 -14.40 -5.70 -9.22
N ALA A 157 -15.06 -5.81 -10.38
CA ALA A 157 -14.82 -4.90 -11.50
C ALA A 157 -15.02 -3.43 -11.07
N GLY A 158 -14.03 -2.59 -11.37
CA GLY A 158 -14.05 -1.15 -11.06
C GLY A 158 -13.73 -0.80 -9.60
N PHE A 159 -13.37 -1.77 -8.75
CA PHE A 159 -12.78 -1.49 -7.44
C PHE A 159 -11.26 -1.23 -7.58
N PRO A 160 -10.68 -0.19 -6.97
CA PRO A 160 -9.24 0.08 -7.03
C PRO A 160 -8.41 -1.07 -6.46
N ASP A 161 -7.31 -1.45 -7.12
CA ASP A 161 -6.41 -2.48 -6.61
C ASP A 161 -5.59 -1.94 -5.43
N PRO A 162 -5.68 -2.55 -4.23
CA PRO A 162 -4.89 -2.15 -3.06
C PRO A 162 -3.38 -2.15 -3.28
N GLN A 163 -2.89 -2.94 -4.22
CA GLN A 163 -1.47 -3.00 -4.55
C GLN A 163 -0.94 -1.73 -5.23
N ASN A 164 -1.83 -0.84 -5.67
CA ASN A 164 -1.46 0.45 -6.24
C ASN A 164 -1.34 1.56 -5.19
N PHE A 165 -1.46 1.24 -3.90
CA PHE A 165 -1.41 2.22 -2.81
C PHE A 165 -0.24 1.93 -1.88
N VAL A 166 0.43 2.99 -1.45
CA VAL A 166 1.51 2.92 -0.48
C VAL A 166 0.93 2.73 0.92
N VAL A 167 1.47 1.80 1.70
CA VAL A 167 1.09 1.65 3.11
C VAL A 167 1.60 2.85 3.88
N ALA A 168 0.72 3.54 4.58
CA ALA A 168 1.06 4.74 5.34
C ALA A 168 1.80 4.42 6.65
N ASP A 169 2.85 5.18 6.95
CA ASP A 169 3.59 5.17 8.24
C ASP A 169 2.89 6.00 9.34
N GLY A 170 1.80 6.69 8.98
CA GLY A 170 1.11 7.62 9.88
C GLY A 170 0.45 6.91 11.07
N ASN A 171 0.50 7.55 12.24
CA ASN A 171 -0.30 7.12 13.38
C ASN A 171 -1.72 7.67 13.25
N TYR A 172 -2.64 6.86 12.73
CA TYR A 172 -4.05 7.21 12.59
C TYR A 172 -4.88 6.92 13.86
N ILE A 173 -4.25 6.69 15.00
CA ILE A 173 -4.92 6.53 16.29
C ILE A 173 -5.09 7.88 16.98
N VAL A 174 -6.34 8.28 17.24
CA VAL A 174 -6.67 9.64 17.72
C VAL A 174 -6.83 9.64 19.23
N GLY A 175 -5.97 10.34 19.96
CA GLY A 175 -6.04 10.49 21.41
C GLY A 175 -5.47 9.29 22.19
N GLN A 176 -5.89 9.11 23.45
CA GLN A 176 -5.42 8.03 24.33
C GLN A 176 -6.58 7.43 25.13
N GLY A 177 -6.63 6.11 25.24
CA GLY A 177 -7.63 5.42 26.05
C GLY A 177 -7.62 3.89 25.92
N ALA A 178 -8.25 3.21 26.88
CA ALA A 178 -8.20 1.75 27.01
C ALA A 178 -8.74 0.94 25.80
N LYS A 179 -9.43 1.60 24.86
CA LYS A 179 -9.96 1.00 23.62
C LYS A 179 -9.57 1.78 22.36
N ASN A 180 -8.57 2.65 22.47
CA ASN A 180 -8.16 3.53 21.39
C ASN A 180 -7.13 2.85 20.48
N ILE A 181 -7.60 1.94 19.63
CA ILE A 181 -6.75 1.13 18.74
C ILE A 181 -7.25 1.13 17.29
N PHE A 182 -8.22 1.99 16.97
CA PHE A 182 -8.91 2.01 15.68
C PHE A 182 -8.50 3.24 14.88
N PRO A 183 -7.95 3.05 13.66
CA PRO A 183 -7.63 4.16 12.77
C PRO A 183 -8.84 5.06 12.54
N THR A 184 -8.67 6.36 12.74
CA THR A 184 -9.61 7.42 12.37
C THR A 184 -8.82 8.49 11.63
N PHE A 185 -9.25 8.83 10.42
CA PHE A 185 -8.45 9.65 9.51
C PHE A 185 -9.34 10.47 8.57
N HIS A 186 -8.82 11.62 8.15
CA HIS A 186 -9.40 12.40 7.06
C HIS A 186 -8.92 11.89 5.71
N VAL A 187 -9.75 12.05 4.68
CA VAL A 187 -9.38 11.85 3.27
C VAL A 187 -9.94 13.02 2.45
N GLY A 188 -9.63 13.04 1.15
CA GLY A 188 -10.13 14.05 0.23
C GLY A 188 -11.66 14.22 0.28
N ASN A 189 -12.13 15.39 -0.16
CA ASN A 189 -13.56 15.76 -0.21
C ASN A 189 -14.28 15.86 1.15
N GLY A 190 -13.52 16.06 2.24
CA GLY A 190 -14.08 16.34 3.57
C GLY A 190 -14.70 15.11 4.23
N LEU A 191 -14.24 13.93 3.86
CA LEU A 191 -14.65 12.67 4.47
C LEU A 191 -13.76 12.38 5.68
N THR A 192 -14.37 11.86 6.74
CA THR A 192 -13.69 11.28 7.90
C THR A 192 -14.05 9.82 7.98
N CYS A 193 -13.05 8.95 7.99
CA CYS A 193 -13.20 7.51 7.99
C CYS A 193 -12.72 6.89 9.28
N GLN A 194 -13.30 5.73 9.64
CA GLN A 194 -12.88 4.92 10.77
C GLN A 194 -12.87 3.44 10.40
N ILE A 195 -11.83 2.72 10.82
CA ILE A 195 -11.73 1.26 10.73
C ILE A 195 -11.82 0.69 12.14
N ARG A 196 -12.98 0.16 12.52
CA ARG A 196 -13.21 -0.45 13.85
C ARG A 196 -13.46 -1.93 13.71
N THR A 197 -12.67 -2.76 14.38
CA THR A 197 -12.76 -4.23 14.24
C THR A 197 -13.30 -4.96 15.48
N PHE A 198 -13.62 -4.24 16.57
CA PHE A 198 -14.15 -4.84 17.82
C PHE A 198 -15.68 -4.74 17.94
N SER A 199 -16.31 -5.77 18.55
CA SER A 199 -17.75 -5.85 18.85
C SER A 199 -18.68 -5.58 17.66
N GLY A 200 -18.60 -6.41 16.62
CA GLY A 200 -19.46 -6.31 15.42
C GLY A 200 -18.89 -5.46 14.29
N GLY A 201 -17.64 -4.99 14.46
CA GLY A 201 -16.72 -4.35 13.51
C GLY A 201 -17.29 -3.70 12.25
N PHE A 202 -16.93 -2.44 12.01
CA PHE A 202 -17.32 -1.72 10.82
C PHE A 202 -16.14 -0.98 10.20
N VAL A 203 -16.26 -0.70 8.91
CA VAL A 203 -15.44 0.29 8.21
C VAL A 203 -16.40 1.28 7.58
N GLY A 204 -16.17 2.57 7.81
CA GLY A 204 -17.09 3.58 7.31
C GLY A 204 -16.47 4.96 7.20
N CYS A 205 -17.14 5.80 6.41
CA CYS A 205 -16.76 7.19 6.19
C CYS A 205 -17.98 8.10 6.28
N SER A 206 -17.80 9.25 6.92
CA SER A 206 -18.79 10.30 7.09
C SER A 206 -18.37 11.58 6.41
N GLY A 207 -19.31 12.31 5.81
CA GLY A 207 -19.09 13.61 5.18
C GLY A 207 -20.02 13.83 3.97
N PRO A 208 -19.64 14.69 3.03
CA PRO A 208 -20.36 14.86 1.78
C PRO A 208 -20.32 13.56 0.95
N LEU A 209 -21.47 12.91 0.75
CA LEU A 209 -21.60 11.74 -0.12
C LEU A 209 -22.29 12.15 -1.42
N PRO A 210 -21.57 12.22 -2.56
CA PRO A 210 -22.15 12.63 -3.82
C PRO A 210 -23.21 11.63 -4.30
N ALA A 211 -24.31 12.14 -4.84
CA ALA A 211 -25.37 11.44 -5.58
C ALA A 211 -26.08 10.23 -4.90
N ALA A 212 -25.67 9.70 -3.75
CA ALA A 212 -25.90 8.27 -3.49
C ALA A 212 -26.68 7.87 -2.23
N ALA A 213 -27.31 8.76 -1.47
CA ALA A 213 -27.93 8.28 -0.22
C ALA A 213 -29.18 9.02 0.27
N GLY A 214 -29.97 9.68 -0.59
CA GLY A 214 -31.20 10.35 -0.11
C GLY A 214 -30.94 11.35 1.03
N GLY A 215 -29.77 12.00 1.03
CA GLY A 215 -29.34 12.94 2.07
C GLY A 215 -28.54 12.32 3.23
N LYS A 216 -28.27 11.00 3.25
CA LYS A 216 -27.37 10.43 4.26
C LYS A 216 -25.95 11.00 4.12
N ARG A 217 -25.23 11.01 5.23
CA ARG A 217 -23.86 11.53 5.31
C ARG A 217 -22.85 10.49 5.77
N THR A 218 -23.24 9.22 5.89
CA THR A 218 -22.34 8.13 6.28
C THR A 218 -22.62 6.89 5.42
N VAL A 219 -21.55 6.27 4.93
CA VAL A 219 -21.55 4.93 4.33
C VAL A 219 -20.63 4.06 5.18
N GLU A 220 -21.08 2.85 5.50
CA GLU A 220 -20.30 1.89 6.27
C GLU A 220 -20.67 0.47 5.89
N PHE A 221 -19.71 -0.44 5.99
CA PHE A 221 -20.02 -1.86 6.00
C PHE A 221 -19.65 -2.47 7.34
N GLU A 222 -20.49 -3.40 7.79
CA GLU A 222 -20.14 -4.31 8.88
C GLU A 222 -19.22 -5.40 8.33
N LEU A 223 -18.26 -5.86 9.15
CA LEU A 223 -17.41 -7.01 8.85
C LEU A 223 -18.20 -8.34 8.80
N THR A 224 -19.52 -8.28 8.92
CA THR A 224 -20.47 -9.38 8.68
C THR A 224 -21.03 -9.37 7.25
N GLY A 225 -20.65 -8.37 6.43
CA GLY A 225 -20.87 -8.34 4.98
C GLY A 225 -22.00 -7.46 4.47
N SER A 226 -22.58 -6.58 5.31
CA SER A 226 -23.64 -5.67 4.86
C SER A 226 -23.13 -4.23 4.80
N THR A 227 -23.31 -3.58 3.64
CA THR A 227 -23.08 -2.14 3.48
C THR A 227 -24.39 -1.39 3.72
N ARG A 228 -24.34 -0.29 4.49
CA ARG A 228 -25.49 0.57 4.79
C ARG A 228 -25.15 2.05 4.74
N PHE A 229 -26.18 2.86 4.54
CA PHE A 229 -26.11 4.30 4.62
C PHE A 229 -26.81 4.80 5.88
N VAL A 230 -26.16 5.67 6.65
CA VAL A 230 -26.60 6.12 7.98
C VAL A 230 -26.75 7.64 8.01
N ASP A 231 -27.75 8.13 8.75
CA ASP A 231 -27.96 9.56 8.96
C ASP A 231 -26.85 10.19 9.79
N GLY A 232 -26.55 11.45 9.49
CA GLY A 232 -25.55 12.23 10.23
C GLY A 232 -24.11 11.85 9.91
N GLU A 233 -23.18 12.57 10.55
CA GLU A 233 -21.73 12.36 10.40
C GLU A 233 -21.20 11.61 11.61
N ARG A 234 -21.39 10.29 11.61
CA ARG A 234 -21.02 9.41 12.72
C ARG A 234 -19.54 9.53 13.12
N TYR A 235 -18.66 9.72 12.13
CA TYR A 235 -17.21 9.73 12.32
C TYR A 235 -16.61 11.14 12.40
N ALA A 236 -17.42 12.21 12.32
CA ALA A 236 -16.90 13.58 12.41
C ALA A 236 -16.29 13.91 13.78
N LYS A 237 -16.64 13.15 14.82
CA LYS A 237 -16.05 13.29 16.15
C LYS A 237 -15.35 11.99 16.53
N PRO A 238 -14.04 12.02 16.85
CA PRO A 238 -13.33 10.84 17.31
C PRO A 238 -13.85 10.42 18.68
N ASP A 239 -13.71 9.14 19.02
CA ASP A 239 -14.14 8.60 20.32
C ASP A 239 -13.34 9.19 21.49
N TYR A 240 -12.12 9.66 21.22
CA TYR A 240 -11.22 10.29 22.18
C TYR A 240 -10.80 11.68 21.64
N PRO A 241 -10.60 12.69 22.52
CA PRO A 241 -10.08 13.98 22.10
C PRO A 241 -8.70 13.85 21.46
N GLY A 242 -8.51 14.50 20.32
CA GLY A 242 -7.26 14.51 19.58
C GLY A 242 -7.44 15.08 18.18
N GLU A 243 -6.33 15.36 17.53
CA GLU A 243 -6.31 15.70 16.11
C GLU A 243 -6.47 14.44 15.27
N ILE A 244 -7.23 14.56 14.17
CA ILE A 244 -7.40 13.48 13.20
C ILE A 244 -6.43 13.76 12.05
N GLU A 245 -5.51 12.85 11.83
CA GLU A 245 -4.55 12.94 10.73
C GLU A 245 -5.22 12.74 9.37
N THR A 246 -4.67 13.38 8.33
CA THR A 246 -5.11 13.17 6.95
C THR A 246 -4.32 12.02 6.32
N LEU A 247 -5.02 11.03 5.76
CA LEU A 247 -4.42 10.01 4.89
C LEU A 247 -4.21 10.62 3.50
N PRO A 248 -2.97 10.80 3.03
CA PRO A 248 -2.69 11.37 1.72
C PRO A 248 -3.24 10.50 0.58
N ALA A 249 -3.69 11.12 -0.51
CA ALA A 249 -4.07 10.40 -1.72
C ALA A 249 -2.92 9.50 -2.21
N GLY A 250 -3.27 8.29 -2.66
CA GLY A 250 -2.29 7.27 -3.05
C GLY A 250 -1.80 6.39 -1.89
N GLN A 251 -2.21 6.69 -0.66
CA GLN A 251 -1.87 5.87 0.50
C GLN A 251 -3.04 5.02 1.01
N SER A 252 -2.69 3.97 1.75
CA SER A 252 -3.63 3.06 2.39
C SER A 252 -3.35 2.91 3.89
N VAL A 253 -4.42 2.65 4.63
CA VAL A 253 -4.38 2.33 6.06
C VAL A 253 -5.23 1.10 6.32
N SER A 254 -4.75 0.20 7.18
CA SER A 254 -5.47 -1.02 7.56
C SER A 254 -5.71 -1.05 9.06
N GLY A 255 -6.86 -1.59 9.46
CA GLY A 255 -7.18 -1.80 10.87
C GLY A 255 -6.65 -3.13 11.39
N THR A 256 -6.30 -3.16 12.67
CA THR A 256 -5.94 -4.39 13.37
C THR A 256 -7.13 -5.36 13.34
N GLY A 257 -6.98 -6.51 12.68
CA GLY A 257 -8.06 -7.51 12.58
C GLY A 257 -8.96 -7.35 11.34
N GLY A 258 -8.60 -6.49 10.39
CA GLY A 258 -9.21 -6.43 9.06
C GLY A 258 -9.70 -5.04 8.67
N GLY A 259 -10.08 -4.92 7.39
CA GLY A 259 -10.50 -3.67 6.80
C GLY A 259 -9.32 -2.81 6.35
N THR A 260 -9.40 -2.34 5.11
CA THR A 260 -8.40 -1.47 4.50
C THR A 260 -9.13 -0.33 3.80
N CYS A 261 -8.62 0.89 3.97
CA CYS A 261 -9.06 2.05 3.23
C CYS A 261 -7.90 2.67 2.47
N MET A 262 -8.19 3.12 1.26
CA MET A 262 -7.26 3.71 0.31
C MET A 262 -7.76 5.10 -0.03
N ALA A 263 -6.94 6.12 0.21
CA ALA A 263 -7.26 7.49 -0.16
C ALA A 263 -7.08 7.67 -1.67
N LEU A 264 -8.18 8.00 -2.35
CA LEU A 264 -8.18 8.34 -3.76
C LEU A 264 -7.88 9.84 -3.92
N ALA A 265 -7.55 10.27 -5.15
CA ALA A 265 -7.34 11.69 -5.43
C ALA A 265 -8.55 12.57 -5.04
N ASP A 266 -9.76 12.02 -5.19
CA ASP A 266 -11.04 12.69 -4.92
C ASP A 266 -11.97 11.85 -4.04
N GLY A 267 -11.43 11.06 -3.11
CA GLY A 267 -12.26 10.32 -2.17
C GLY A 267 -11.57 9.15 -1.51
N VAL A 268 -12.27 8.02 -1.39
CA VAL A 268 -11.81 6.84 -0.65
C VAL A 268 -12.42 5.55 -1.18
N ALA A 269 -11.61 4.49 -1.18
CA ALA A 269 -12.08 3.13 -1.39
C ALA A 269 -11.79 2.32 -0.13
N CYS A 270 -12.81 1.71 0.48
CA CYS A 270 -12.65 0.88 1.67
C CYS A 270 -13.19 -0.52 1.39
N TYR A 271 -12.50 -1.55 1.87
CA TYR A 271 -12.93 -2.94 1.74
C TYR A 271 -12.45 -3.83 2.88
N ALA A 272 -13.06 -4.99 3.00
CA ALA A 272 -12.56 -6.12 3.77
C ALA A 272 -12.82 -7.41 2.98
N VAL A 273 -11.98 -8.43 3.23
CA VAL A 273 -12.21 -9.79 2.75
C VAL A 273 -12.44 -10.68 3.96
N LEU A 274 -13.62 -11.29 4.04
CA LEU A 274 -14.07 -12.07 5.19
C LEU A 274 -14.62 -13.40 4.71
N ALA A 275 -14.04 -14.51 5.16
CA ALA A 275 -14.38 -15.86 4.69
C ALA A 275 -14.47 -15.92 3.15
N ASP A 276 -13.44 -15.38 2.48
CA ASP A 276 -13.29 -15.28 1.03
C ASP A 276 -14.37 -14.45 0.31
N LYS A 277 -15.12 -13.63 1.05
CA LYS A 277 -16.09 -12.68 0.50
C LYS A 277 -15.59 -11.26 0.62
N PHE A 278 -15.59 -10.57 -0.52
CA PHE A 278 -15.29 -9.15 -0.58
C PHE A 278 -16.49 -8.35 -0.07
N THR A 279 -16.26 -7.30 0.71
CA THR A 279 -17.26 -6.27 0.96
C THR A 279 -16.57 -4.92 1.00
N GLY A 280 -17.14 -3.91 0.37
CA GLY A 280 -16.54 -2.59 0.34
C GLY A 280 -17.40 -1.51 -0.29
N PHE A 281 -16.85 -0.31 -0.31
CA PHE A 281 -17.42 0.82 -1.04
C PHE A 281 -16.33 1.70 -1.63
N VAL A 282 -16.70 2.47 -2.63
CA VAL A 282 -15.91 3.58 -3.17
C VAL A 282 -16.77 4.84 -3.08
N VAL A 283 -16.21 5.90 -2.50
CA VAL A 283 -16.76 7.25 -2.54
C VAL A 283 -15.80 8.08 -3.36
N ASP A 284 -16.27 8.66 -4.46
CA ASP A 284 -15.51 9.59 -5.30
C ASP A 284 -16.41 10.72 -5.79
N SER A 285 -15.90 11.63 -6.62
CA SER A 285 -16.70 12.74 -7.15
C SER A 285 -17.91 12.31 -8.00
N SER A 286 -17.91 11.08 -8.53
CA SER A 286 -19.00 10.52 -9.33
C SER A 286 -20.14 9.95 -8.48
N GLY A 287 -19.86 9.59 -7.23
CA GLY A 287 -20.86 9.05 -6.31
C GLY A 287 -20.32 8.06 -5.30
N VAL A 288 -21.24 7.27 -4.73
CA VAL A 288 -20.91 6.13 -3.88
C VAL A 288 -21.28 4.84 -4.59
N ARG A 289 -20.31 3.94 -4.76
CA ARG A 289 -20.49 2.57 -5.26
C ARG A 289 -20.26 1.58 -4.12
N THR A 290 -21.10 0.57 -4.01
CA THR A 290 -20.99 -0.48 -2.98
C THR A 290 -20.76 -1.83 -3.62
N TYR A 291 -20.00 -2.68 -2.96
CA TYR A 291 -19.56 -3.98 -3.45
C TYR A 291 -19.86 -5.01 -2.35
N PRO A 292 -20.87 -5.87 -2.52
CA PRO A 292 -21.25 -6.91 -1.56
C PRO A 292 -20.45 -8.21 -1.72
#